data_AF-A0AAW2XJE2-F1
#
_entry.id   AF-A0AAW2XJE2-F1
#
_cell.length_a   1.000
_cell.length_b   1.000
_cell.length_c   1.000
_cell.angle_alpha   90.00
_cell.angle_beta   90.00
_cell.angle_gamma   90.00
#
_symmetry.space_group_name_H-M   'P 1'
#
loop_
_entity.id
_entity.type
_entity.pdbx_description
1 polymer ?
#
loop_
_entity_poly.entity_id
_entity_poly.type
_entity_poly.pdbx_seq_one_letter_code
_entity_poly.pdbx_strand_id
1 'polypeptide(L)'
;MMLLADPDYTFVGVGVKHDARRLWSDWGLEVSNTRDLRSWAAKELDDKELRGAGLKDLVREVLGEDMDKPPNVTLSRWDNRLLSKCQVAYACLDAYFSFEIGRRLSAWY
;
A
#
# COMPACT_ATOMS: atom_id res chain seq x y z
N MET A 1 -19.08 -12.94 -5.62
CA MET A 1 -18.50 -11.62 -5.97
C MET A 1 -17.00 -11.70 -5.79
N MET A 2 -16.21 -11.15 -6.71
CA MET A 2 -14.75 -11.17 -6.62
C MET A 2 -14.30 -9.95 -5.80
N LEU A 3 -13.61 -10.17 -4.67
CA LEU A 3 -13.23 -9.13 -3.71
C LEU A 3 -12.63 -7.88 -4.36
N LEU A 4 -11.75 -8.05 -5.34
CA LEU A 4 -11.04 -6.94 -6.00
C LEU A 4 -11.96 -6.08 -6.88
N ALA A 5 -13.00 -6.68 -7.47
CA ALA A 5 -13.94 -6.01 -8.38
C ALA A 5 -15.19 -5.46 -7.67
N ASP A 6 -15.20 -5.49 -6.34
CA ASP A 6 -16.30 -5.00 -5.54
C ASP A 6 -16.11 -3.48 -5.28
N PRO A 7 -17.04 -2.62 -5.74
CA PRO A 7 -16.94 -1.18 -5.56
C PRO A 7 -17.12 -0.72 -4.11
N ASP A 8 -17.70 -1.55 -3.23
CA ASP A 8 -17.92 -1.20 -1.82
C ASP A 8 -16.61 -1.21 -1.03
N TYR A 9 -15.55 -1.84 -1.54
CA TYR A 9 -14.22 -1.81 -0.94
C TYR A 9 -13.32 -0.78 -1.62
N THR A 10 -12.54 -0.04 -0.81
CA THR A 10 -11.48 0.84 -1.31
C THR A 10 -10.12 0.22 -1.04
N PHE A 11 -9.34 0.00 -2.10
CA PHE A 11 -7.98 -0.53 -1.99
C PHE A 11 -6.99 0.63 -1.88
N VAL A 12 -6.32 0.71 -0.73
CA VAL A 12 -5.34 1.76 -0.43
C VAL A 12 -3.92 1.24 -0.50
N GLY A 13 -2.98 2.08 -0.92
CA GLY A 13 -1.56 1.77 -0.96
C GLY A 13 -0.74 2.84 -1.65
N VAL A 14 0.57 2.65 -1.66
CA VAL A 14 1.52 3.52 -2.40
C VAL A 14 1.69 2.98 -3.80
N GLY A 15 1.27 3.74 -4.83
CA GLY A 15 1.33 3.27 -6.21
C GLY A 15 0.23 2.27 -6.58
N VAL A 16 -0.80 2.12 -5.75
CA VAL A 16 -1.86 1.10 -5.89
C VAL A 16 -2.54 1.08 -7.27
N LYS A 17 -2.68 2.23 -7.94
CA LYS A 17 -3.23 2.30 -9.31
C LYS A 17 -2.33 1.62 -10.35
N HIS A 18 -1.02 1.67 -10.15
CA HIS A 18 -0.08 0.93 -10.99
C HIS A 18 -0.22 -0.57 -10.75
N ASP A 19 -0.36 -1.01 -9.51
CA ASP A 19 -0.54 -2.43 -9.17
C ASP A 19 -1.85 -2.99 -9.74
N ALA A 20 -2.94 -2.22 -9.66
CA ALA A 20 -4.21 -2.57 -10.31
C ALA A 20 -4.06 -2.76 -11.84
N ARG A 21 -3.29 -1.88 -12.51
CA ARG A 21 -3.03 -2.04 -13.95
C ARG A 21 -2.22 -3.30 -14.25
N ARG A 22 -1.26 -3.65 -13.40
CA ARG A 22 -0.49 -4.89 -13.55
C ARG A 22 -1.36 -6.12 -13.33
N LEU A 23 -2.22 -6.12 -12.30
CA LEU A 23 -3.17 -7.20 -12.06
C LEU A 23 -4.10 -7.44 -13.26
N TRP A 24 -4.58 -6.35 -13.88
CA TRP A 24 -5.35 -6.45 -15.11
C TRP A 24 -4.52 -7.01 -16.28
N SER A 25 -3.34 -6.45 -16.54
CA SER A 25 -2.50 -6.84 -17.68
C SER A 25 -2.01 -8.29 -17.59
N ASP A 26 -1.60 -8.72 -16.40
CA ASP A 26 -0.95 -10.02 -16.20
C ASP A 26 -1.99 -11.13 -15.98
N TRP A 27 -3.17 -10.80 -15.41
CA TRP A 27 -4.13 -11.80 -14.91
C TRP A 27 -5.61 -11.51 -15.25
N GLY A 28 -5.94 -10.38 -15.90
CA GLY A 28 -7.32 -9.98 -16.15
C GLY A 28 -8.11 -9.64 -14.88
N LEU A 29 -7.42 -9.37 -13.76
CA LEU A 29 -8.06 -9.07 -12.48
C LEU A 29 -8.33 -7.58 -12.37
N GLU A 30 -9.62 -7.22 -12.38
CA GLU A 30 -10.08 -5.85 -12.13
C GLU A 30 -9.95 -5.50 -10.63
N VAL A 31 -9.47 -4.29 -10.36
CA VAL A 31 -9.53 -3.64 -9.04
C VAL A 31 -10.38 -2.39 -9.17
N SER A 32 -11.63 -2.45 -8.72
CA SER A 32 -12.64 -1.46 -9.09
C SER A 32 -12.44 -0.09 -8.45
N ASN A 33 -11.92 -0.03 -7.22
CA ASN A 33 -11.75 1.23 -6.50
C ASN A 33 -10.40 1.28 -5.77
N THR A 34 -9.55 2.22 -6.20
CA THR A 34 -8.20 2.41 -5.64
C THR A 34 -7.99 3.83 -5.16
N ARG A 35 -7.23 3.99 -4.07
CA ARG A 35 -6.90 5.32 -3.52
C ARG A 35 -5.44 5.37 -3.11
N ASP A 36 -4.66 6.21 -3.79
CA ASP A 36 -3.22 6.32 -3.57
C ASP A 36 -2.91 7.18 -2.33
N LEU A 37 -2.21 6.58 -1.36
CA LEU A 37 -1.92 7.19 -0.07
C LEU A 37 -1.04 8.44 -0.18
N ARG A 38 -0.14 8.51 -1.16
CA ARG A 38 0.75 9.67 -1.34
C ARG A 38 -0.04 10.91 -1.69
N SER A 39 -0.93 10.77 -2.67
CA SER A 39 -1.79 11.88 -3.10
C SER A 39 -2.78 12.30 -2.03
N TRP A 40 -3.26 11.35 -1.23
CA TRP A 40 -4.17 11.62 -0.13
C TRP A 40 -3.45 12.34 1.02
N ALA A 41 -2.34 11.79 1.52
CA ALA A 41 -1.54 12.43 2.58
C ALA A 41 -1.07 13.84 2.17
N ALA A 42 -0.56 13.99 0.95
CA ALA A 42 -0.11 15.28 0.44
C ALA A 42 -1.19 16.37 0.47
N LYS A 43 -2.45 15.99 0.27
CA LYS A 43 -3.58 16.92 0.33
C LYS A 43 -3.93 17.26 1.78
N GLU A 44 -4.02 16.25 2.64
CA GLU A 44 -4.50 16.44 4.01
C GLU A 44 -3.47 17.15 4.91
N LEU A 45 -2.17 16.94 4.66
CA LEU A 45 -1.07 17.58 5.40
C LEU A 45 -0.59 18.90 4.76
N ASP A 46 -1.18 19.31 3.63
CA ASP A 46 -0.71 20.43 2.80
C ASP A 46 0.78 20.36 2.44
N ASP A 47 1.29 19.14 2.21
CA ASP A 47 2.69 18.88 1.85
C ASP A 47 2.78 18.16 0.49
N LYS A 48 3.20 18.90 -0.53
CA LYS A 48 3.30 18.38 -1.90
C LYS A 48 4.43 17.37 -2.09
N GLU A 49 5.45 17.37 -1.25
CA GLU A 49 6.59 16.46 -1.37
C GLU A 49 6.18 15.01 -1.07
N LEU A 50 5.12 14.82 -0.28
CA LEU A 50 4.56 13.50 0.01
C LEU A 50 4.03 12.76 -1.23
N ARG A 51 3.83 13.45 -2.37
CA ARG A 51 3.50 12.80 -3.65
C ARG A 51 4.60 11.89 -4.17
N GLY A 52 5.86 12.14 -3.78
CA GLY A 52 7.01 11.32 -4.10
C GLY A 52 7.39 10.31 -3.01
N ALA A 53 6.73 10.36 -1.85
CA ALA A 53 7.09 9.57 -0.67
C ALA A 53 6.89 8.06 -0.87
N GLY A 54 7.78 7.27 -0.25
CA GLY A 54 7.57 5.84 -0.08
C GLY A 54 6.63 5.53 1.08
N LEU A 55 6.18 4.28 1.20
CA LEU A 55 5.35 3.86 2.33
C LEU A 55 6.04 4.11 3.67
N LYS A 56 7.36 3.88 3.75
CA LYS A 56 8.15 4.13 4.97
C LYS A 56 8.06 5.58 5.42
N ASP A 57 8.19 6.52 4.49
CA ASP A 57 8.11 7.94 4.79
C ASP A 57 6.69 8.29 5.27
N LEU A 58 5.65 7.79 4.60
CA LEU A 58 4.27 8.02 5.02
C LEU A 58 3.93 7.43 6.40
N VAL A 59 4.50 6.28 6.78
CA VAL A 59 4.34 5.73 8.13
C VAL A 59 4.89 6.72 9.16
N ARG A 60 6.07 7.27 8.90
CA ARG A 60 6.67 8.27 9.79
C ARG A 60 5.84 9.55 9.86
N GLU A 61 5.48 10.12 8.72
CA GLU A 61 4.80 11.43 8.70
C GLU A 61 3.35 11.36 9.21
N VAL A 62 2.61 10.27 8.92
CA VAL A 62 1.18 10.16 9.27
C VAL A 62 0.95 9.47 10.62
N LEU A 63 1.75 8.46 10.96
CA LEU A 63 1.57 7.66 12.17
C LEU A 63 2.57 8.00 13.27
N GLY A 64 3.71 8.63 12.94
CA GLY A 64 4.80 8.86 13.89
C GLY A 64 5.56 7.59 14.26
N GLU A 65 5.47 6.55 13.42
CA GLU A 65 6.11 5.24 13.63
C GLU A 65 7.25 5.01 12.63
N ASP A 66 8.07 3.99 12.88
CA ASP A 66 9.12 3.55 11.97
C ASP A 66 8.76 2.21 11.31
N MET A 67 9.03 2.12 10.01
CA MET A 67 8.88 0.90 9.23
C MET A 67 10.23 0.47 8.65
N ASP A 68 10.66 -0.75 8.98
CA ASP A 68 11.83 -1.35 8.36
C ASP A 68 11.46 -2.09 7.07
N LYS A 69 12.29 -1.85 6.03
CA LYS A 69 12.18 -2.51 4.73
C LYS A 69 13.52 -3.15 4.37
N PRO A 70 13.88 -4.29 5.01
CA PRO A 70 15.19 -4.90 4.84
C PRO A 70 15.38 -5.39 3.38
N PRO A 71 16.41 -4.92 2.64
CA PRO A 71 16.60 -5.22 1.22
C PRO A 71 16.67 -6.71 0.88
N ASN A 72 17.23 -7.51 1.79
CA ASN A 72 17.31 -8.96 1.65
C ASN A 72 15.93 -9.64 1.68
N VAL A 73 14.87 -8.97 2.15
CA VAL A 73 13.49 -9.45 2.08
C VAL A 73 12.76 -8.80 0.90
N THR A 74 12.90 -7.48 0.71
CA THR A 74 12.17 -6.76 -0.36
C THR A 74 12.54 -7.27 -1.75
N LEU A 75 13.82 -7.58 -1.98
CA LEU A 75 14.36 -8.09 -3.25
C LEU A 75 14.55 -9.61 -3.26
N SER A 76 13.93 -10.32 -2.31
CA SER A 76 13.98 -11.79 -2.25
C SER A 76 13.12 -12.45 -3.34
N ARG A 77 13.20 -13.78 -3.45
CA ARG A 77 12.38 -14.56 -4.38
C ARG A 77 10.93 -14.69 -3.88
N TRP A 78 10.08 -13.77 -4.33
CA TRP A 78 8.64 -13.72 -4.02
C TRP A 78 7.80 -14.70 -4.85
N ASP A 79 8.38 -15.28 -5.89
CA ASP A 79 7.80 -16.33 -6.74
C ASP A 79 7.97 -17.74 -6.16
N ASN A 80 8.65 -17.89 -5.02
CA ASN A 80 8.78 -19.16 -4.33
C ASN A 80 7.41 -19.69 -3.87
N ARG A 81 7.17 -20.99 -4.09
CA ARG A 81 5.94 -21.68 -3.65
C ARG A 81 5.67 -21.55 -2.15
N LEU A 82 6.72 -21.54 -1.33
CA LEU A 82 6.64 -21.35 0.12
C LEU A 82 7.41 -20.09 0.50
N LEU A 83 6.72 -19.14 1.11
CA LEU A 83 7.33 -17.93 1.63
C LEU A 83 8.01 -18.20 2.97
N SER A 84 9.14 -17.53 3.20
CA SER A 84 9.79 -17.51 4.51
C SER A 84 8.97 -16.71 5.53
N LYS A 85 9.18 -16.95 6.83
CA LYS A 85 8.54 -16.17 7.90
C LYS A 85 8.83 -14.66 7.76
N CYS A 86 10.03 -14.29 7.31
CA CYS A 86 10.41 -12.90 7.10
C CYS A 86 9.62 -12.26 5.94
N GLN A 87 9.42 -12.99 4.83
CA GLN A 87 8.59 -12.52 3.72
C GLN A 87 7.13 -12.35 4.15
N VAL A 88 6.56 -13.33 4.87
CA VAL A 88 5.19 -13.24 5.39
C VAL A 88 5.05 -12.01 6.29
N ALA A 89 5.95 -11.84 7.27
CA ALA A 89 5.93 -10.68 8.16
C ALA A 89 6.03 -9.35 7.39
N TYR A 90 6.93 -9.27 6.40
CA TYR A 90 7.07 -8.07 5.58
C TYR A 90 5.79 -7.75 4.79
N ALA A 91 5.20 -8.74 4.12
CA ALA A 91 3.96 -8.54 3.36
C ALA A 91 2.80 -8.12 4.26
N CYS A 92 2.69 -8.70 5.46
CA CYS A 92 1.70 -8.31 6.45
C CYS A 92 1.90 -6.85 6.92
N LEU A 93 3.14 -6.44 7.21
CA LEU A 93 3.43 -5.07 7.63
C LEU A 93 3.14 -4.05 6.52
N ASP A 94 3.48 -4.36 5.27
CA ASP A 94 3.22 -3.48 4.12
C ASP A 94 1.71 -3.24 3.93
N ALA A 95 0.90 -4.30 4.06
CA ALA A 95 -0.56 -4.19 4.02
C ALA A 95 -1.14 -3.47 5.26
N TYR A 96 -0.65 -3.81 6.46
CA TYR A 96 -1.11 -3.21 7.72
C TYR A 96 -0.89 -1.71 7.74
N PHE A 97 0.32 -1.24 7.44
CA PHE A 97 0.63 0.19 7.45
C PHE A 97 -0.12 0.95 6.36
N SER A 98 -0.31 0.34 5.18
CA SER A 98 -1.14 0.95 4.13
C SER A 98 -2.58 1.17 4.61
N PHE A 99 -3.16 0.17 5.28
CA PHE A 99 -4.48 0.28 5.88
C PHE A 99 -4.52 1.33 7.00
N GLU A 100 -3.57 1.30 7.93
CA GLU A 100 -3.56 2.18 9.11
C GLU A 100 -3.38 3.66 8.72
N ILE A 101 -2.53 3.95 7.73
CA ILE A 101 -2.42 5.30 7.15
C ILE A 101 -3.76 5.72 6.53
N GLY A 102 -4.36 4.87 5.69
CA GLY A 102 -5.66 5.16 5.07
C GLY A 102 -6.74 5.43 6.11
N ARG A 103 -6.77 4.64 7.19
CA ARG A 103 -7.67 4.82 8.33
C ARG A 103 -7.43 6.14 9.04
N ARG A 104 -6.17 6.50 9.32
CA ARG A 104 -5.81 7.77 9.98
C ARG A 104 -6.25 8.97 9.15
N LEU A 105 -5.95 8.97 7.85
CA LEU A 105 -6.33 10.04 6.93
C LEU A 105 -7.86 10.13 6.74
N SER A 106 -8.58 9.01 6.84
CA SER A 106 -10.04 8.99 6.75
C SER A 106 -10.73 9.62 7.95
N ALA A 107 -10.09 9.60 9.12
CA ALA A 107 -10.63 10.14 10.36
C ALA A 107 -10.45 11.67 10.50
N TRP A 108 -9.87 12.34 9.50
CA TRP A 108 -9.74 13.81 9.48
C TRP A 108 -10.97 14.52 8.91
N TYR A 109 -12.00 13.73 8.60
CA TYR A 109 -13.36 14.15 8.24
C TYR A 109 -14.35 13.64 9.29
#